data_AF-A0A3S2C1K5-F1
#
_entry.id   AF-A0A3S2C1K5-F1
#
_cell.length_a   1.000
_cell.length_b   1.000
_cell.length_c   1.000
_cell.angle_alpha   90.00
_cell.angle_beta   90.00
_cell.angle_gamma   90.00
#
_symmetry.space_group_name_H-M   'P 1'
#
loop_
_entity.id
_entity.type
_entity.pdbx_description
1 polymer ?
#
loop_
_entity_poly.entity_id
_entity_poly.type
_entity_poly.pdbx_seq_one_letter_code
_entity_poly.pdbx_strand_id
1 'polypeptide(L)'
;LGLLAAKVETWRAGTQMLGSEISTQVTGRVVSLDRMETGRIRLTIDVTSTARPKLRYAPERVRLSARKIPADVTAGSLITGYAKLLPPTGPVRPDSYDFSFDSYFAGIGGSGFFLGNPKLVVTDDGDMPLSARISSSVENAREGIADHIRASVGGAEGEIAAALIVGVRAGIPDDINEAMRRTGIYHIISISGLHMALVAGTIMGLLRGAFALFPDFSARRPVKKYAAAAALFS
;
A
#
# COMPACT_ATOMS: atom_id res chain seq x y z
N LEU A 1 2.67 25.79 -16.14
CA LEU A 1 2.37 25.19 -14.82
C LEU A 1 2.69 23.70 -14.75
N GLY A 2 2.22 22.85 -15.69
CA GLY A 2 2.44 21.40 -15.63
C GLY A 2 3.91 20.95 -15.47
N LEU A 3 4.84 21.51 -16.25
CA LEU A 3 6.28 21.22 -16.13
C LEU A 3 6.88 21.56 -14.77
N LEU A 4 6.46 22.69 -14.17
CA LEU A 4 6.91 23.07 -12.82
C LEU A 4 6.32 22.15 -11.76
N ALA A 5 5.03 21.82 -11.86
CA ALA A 5 4.38 20.87 -10.95
C ALA A 5 5.03 19.48 -11.03
N ALA A 6 5.31 19.00 -12.25
CA ALA A 6 6.03 17.74 -12.46
C ALA A 6 7.42 17.77 -11.83
N LYS A 7 8.18 18.87 -12.01
CA LYS A 7 9.51 19.02 -11.43
C LYS A 7 9.47 19.03 -9.90
N VAL A 8 8.50 19.73 -9.30
CA VAL A 8 8.28 19.75 -7.85
C VAL A 8 7.91 18.36 -7.35
N GLU A 9 7.03 17.65 -8.05
CA GLU A 9 6.63 16.30 -7.65
C GLU A 9 7.77 15.29 -7.75
N THR A 10 8.59 15.35 -8.81
CA THR A 10 9.79 14.52 -8.91
C THR A 10 10.78 14.82 -7.77
N TRP A 11 10.99 16.09 -7.44
CA TRP A 11 11.88 16.47 -6.34
C TRP A 11 11.32 16.02 -4.97
N ARG A 12 10.00 16.13 -4.78
CA ARG A 12 9.30 15.69 -3.58
C ARG A 12 9.32 14.18 -3.40
N ALA A 13 9.14 13.42 -4.49
CA ALA A 13 9.19 11.97 -4.46
C ALA A 13 10.59 11.49 -4.04
N GLY A 14 11.64 11.98 -4.71
CA GLY A 14 13.02 11.78 -4.28
C GLY A 14 13.44 10.31 -4.09
N THR A 15 12.67 9.36 -4.62
CA THR A 15 12.75 7.95 -4.27
C THR A 15 14.11 7.39 -4.61
N GLN A 16 14.76 6.81 -3.60
CA GLN A 16 16.06 6.23 -3.75
C GLN A 16 15.97 4.85 -4.42
N MET A 17 16.28 4.82 -5.72
CA MET A 17 16.21 3.60 -6.52
C MET A 17 17.48 2.76 -6.39
N LEU A 18 17.31 1.44 -6.29
CA LEU A 18 18.41 0.49 -6.30
C LEU A 18 19.07 0.46 -7.68
N GLY A 19 20.40 0.53 -7.73
CA GLY A 19 21.15 0.59 -9.00
C GLY A 19 21.52 -0.78 -9.59
N SER A 20 21.58 -1.83 -8.77
CA SER A 20 21.97 -3.18 -9.20
C SER A 20 21.34 -4.24 -8.31
N GLU A 21 21.28 -5.47 -8.82
CA GLU A 21 20.84 -6.62 -8.04
C GLU A 21 21.82 -6.89 -6.89
N ILE A 22 21.29 -7.06 -5.67
CA ILE A 22 22.10 -7.36 -4.49
C ILE A 22 21.36 -8.25 -3.51
N SER A 23 22.08 -9.21 -2.92
CA SER A 23 21.56 -9.99 -1.79
C SER A 23 22.07 -9.37 -0.49
N THR A 24 21.16 -9.00 0.40
CA THR A 24 21.49 -8.39 1.70
C THR A 24 20.48 -8.82 2.76
N GLN A 25 20.86 -8.74 4.03
CA GLN A 25 19.92 -8.85 5.12
C GLN A 25 19.18 -7.53 5.26
N VAL A 26 17.86 -7.56 5.07
CA VAL A 26 16.98 -6.40 5.23
C VAL A 26 16.30 -6.50 6.58
N THR A 27 16.36 -5.41 7.34
CA THR A 27 15.53 -5.21 8.53
C THR A 27 14.66 -4.00 8.30
N GLY A 28 13.36 -4.15 8.50
CA GLY A 28 12.42 -3.09 8.20
C GLY A 28 11.03 -3.35 8.73
N ARG A 29 10.22 -2.31 8.71
CA ARG A 29 8.85 -2.31 9.22
C ARG A 29 7.88 -2.68 8.10
N VAL A 30 7.00 -3.62 8.37
CA VAL A 30 5.96 -4.02 7.42
C VAL A 30 4.91 -2.91 7.34
N VAL A 31 4.69 -2.38 6.15
CA VAL A 31 3.67 -1.36 5.86
C VAL A 31 2.36 -2.03 5.46
N SER A 32 2.43 -3.00 4.56
CA SER A 32 1.29 -3.77 4.07
C SER A 32 1.67 -5.20 3.74
N LEU A 33 0.69 -6.09 3.78
CA LEU A 33 0.81 -7.50 3.43
C LEU A 33 -0.26 -7.89 2.41
N ASP A 34 0.17 -8.33 1.24
CA ASP A 34 -0.74 -8.84 0.20
C ASP A 34 -0.47 -10.34 0.01
N ARG A 35 -1.47 -11.18 0.26
CA ARG A 35 -1.39 -12.60 -0.12
C ARG A 35 -1.54 -12.69 -1.65
N MET A 36 -0.64 -13.40 -2.30
CA MET A 36 -0.71 -13.60 -3.75
C MET A 36 -1.35 -14.95 -4.05
N GLU A 37 -2.04 -15.06 -5.18
CA GLU A 37 -2.61 -16.30 -5.72
C GLU A 37 -1.57 -17.44 -5.81
N THR A 38 -0.31 -17.09 -6.12
CA THR A 38 0.84 -18.02 -6.16
C THR A 38 1.18 -18.69 -4.81
N GLY A 39 0.43 -18.40 -3.74
CA GLY A 39 0.69 -18.84 -2.36
C GLY A 39 1.83 -18.09 -1.67
N ARG A 40 2.44 -17.11 -2.35
CA ARG A 40 3.47 -16.22 -1.79
C ARG A 40 2.81 -15.02 -1.13
N ILE A 41 3.53 -14.39 -0.20
CA ILE A 41 3.08 -13.18 0.48
C ILE A 41 3.98 -12.04 0.06
N ARG A 42 3.39 -10.99 -0.50
CA ARG A 42 4.09 -9.77 -0.89
C ARG A 42 4.00 -8.78 0.27
N LEU A 43 5.17 -8.35 0.72
CA LEU A 43 5.35 -7.44 1.83
C LEU A 43 5.87 -6.11 1.29
N THR A 44 5.20 -5.01 1.61
CA THR A 44 5.76 -3.67 1.47
C THR A 44 6.47 -3.32 2.77
N ILE A 45 7.77 -3.04 2.71
CA ILE A 45 8.62 -2.89 3.90
C ILE A 45 9.36 -1.57 3.84
N ASP A 46 9.25 -0.77 4.90
CA ASP A 46 10.10 0.39 5.15
C ASP A 46 11.43 -0.08 5.74
N VAL A 47 12.51 0.08 4.98
CA VAL A 47 13.84 -0.40 5.33
C VAL A 47 14.44 0.48 6.42
N THR A 48 14.69 -0.12 7.58
CA THR A 48 15.37 0.54 8.70
C THR A 48 16.89 0.35 8.62
N SER A 49 17.33 -0.87 8.25
CA SER A 49 18.75 -1.15 8.09
C SER A 49 19.00 -2.30 7.12
N THR A 50 20.19 -2.29 6.53
CA THR A 50 20.73 -3.40 5.73
C THR A 50 22.04 -3.88 6.33
N ALA A 51 22.26 -5.19 6.32
CA ALA A 51 23.46 -5.81 6.87
C ALA A 51 23.96 -6.91 5.93
N ARG A 52 25.30 -7.07 5.88
CA ARG A 52 25.95 -8.17 5.14
C ARG A 52 25.46 -8.30 3.68
N PRO A 53 25.71 -7.31 2.80
CA PRO A 53 26.43 -6.04 3.00
C PRO A 53 25.52 -4.88 3.42
N LYS A 54 26.10 -3.87 4.10
CA LYS A 54 25.41 -2.62 4.40
C LYS A 54 25.39 -1.75 3.15
N LEU A 55 24.21 -1.44 2.65
CA LEU A 55 24.04 -0.57 1.48
C LEU A 55 24.30 0.88 1.89
N ARG A 56 25.18 1.57 1.16
CA ARG A 56 25.40 3.02 1.32
C ARG A 56 24.18 3.82 0.87
N TYR A 57 23.51 3.33 -0.17
CA TYR A 57 22.34 3.94 -0.79
C TYR A 57 21.17 2.94 -0.73
N ALA A 58 20.68 2.67 0.48
CA ALA A 58 19.56 1.75 0.68
C ALA A 58 18.25 2.44 0.25
N PRO A 59 17.36 1.75 -0.49
CA PRO A 59 16.01 2.26 -0.72
C PRO A 59 15.24 2.37 0.61
N GLU A 60 14.47 3.43 0.78
CA GLU A 60 13.66 3.64 2.00
C GLU A 60 12.53 2.62 2.11
N ARG A 61 11.96 2.19 0.98
CA ARG A 61 10.89 1.21 0.91
C ARG A 61 11.14 0.19 -0.19
N VAL A 62 10.87 -1.07 0.11
CA VAL A 62 11.02 -2.20 -0.81
C VAL A 62 9.80 -3.10 -0.81
N ARG A 63 9.57 -3.79 -1.93
CA ARG A 63 8.50 -4.78 -2.07
C ARG A 63 9.08 -6.17 -2.21
N LEU A 64 8.93 -7.00 -1.18
CA LEU A 64 9.55 -8.33 -1.10
C LEU A 64 8.51 -9.44 -1.04
N SER A 65 8.72 -10.49 -1.81
CA SER A 65 7.90 -11.69 -1.76
C SER A 65 8.51 -12.77 -0.87
N ALA A 66 7.76 -13.23 0.13
CA ALA A 66 8.08 -14.35 1.02
C ALA A 66 7.23 -15.57 0.68
N ARG A 67 7.74 -16.78 0.95
CA ARG A 67 6.95 -18.03 0.84
C ARG A 67 6.11 -18.28 2.08
N LYS A 68 6.69 -18.06 3.26
CA LYS A 68 6.03 -18.15 4.55
C LYS A 68 6.49 -16.99 5.42
N ILE A 69 5.59 -16.47 6.23
CA ILE A 69 5.88 -15.48 7.26
C ILE A 69 5.39 -16.05 8.60
N PRO A 70 5.97 -15.63 9.74
CA PRO A 70 5.40 -15.92 11.05
C PRO A 70 3.96 -15.40 11.14
N ALA A 71 3.07 -16.15 11.80
CA ALA A 71 1.65 -15.84 11.88
C ALA A 71 1.36 -14.49 12.56
N ASP A 72 2.25 -14.06 13.45
CA ASP A 72 2.11 -12.83 14.24
C ASP A 72 2.54 -11.56 13.47
N VAL A 73 2.98 -11.68 12.20
CA VAL A 73 3.38 -10.53 11.40
C VAL A 73 2.14 -9.80 10.87
N THR A 74 1.99 -8.55 11.30
CA THR A 74 0.94 -7.61 10.88
C THR A 74 1.54 -6.29 10.37
N ALA A 75 0.71 -5.39 9.84
CA ALA A 75 1.18 -4.05 9.50
C ALA A 75 1.70 -3.35 10.77
N GLY A 76 2.87 -2.73 10.67
CA GLY A 76 3.62 -2.16 11.78
C GLY A 76 4.69 -3.08 12.38
N SER A 77 4.63 -4.39 12.13
CA SER A 77 5.62 -5.35 12.64
C SER A 77 7.02 -5.10 12.10
N LEU A 78 8.05 -5.26 12.94
CA LEU A 78 9.45 -5.19 12.51
C LEU A 78 9.92 -6.59 12.12
N ILE A 79 10.44 -6.75 10.91
CA ILE A 79 10.93 -8.04 10.41
C ILE A 79 12.38 -7.94 9.95
N THR A 80 13.11 -9.05 10.03
CA THR A 80 14.47 -9.19 9.50
C THR A 80 14.60 -10.46 8.66
N GLY A 81 15.30 -10.38 7.53
CA GLY A 81 15.52 -11.55 6.69
C GLY A 81 16.51 -11.30 5.57
N TYR A 82 17.11 -12.38 5.06
CA TYR A 82 17.94 -12.32 3.87
C TYR A 82 17.07 -12.23 2.62
N ALA A 83 17.28 -11.19 1.82
CA ALA A 83 16.53 -10.93 0.61
C ALA A 83 17.44 -10.63 -0.57
N LYS A 84 17.02 -11.07 -1.75
CA LYS A 84 17.58 -10.64 -3.02
C LYS A 84 16.77 -9.44 -3.51
N LEU A 85 17.41 -8.29 -3.56
CA LEU A 85 16.85 -7.03 -4.03
C LEU A 85 17.21 -6.83 -5.50
N LEU A 86 16.20 -6.53 -6.29
CA LEU A 86 16.24 -6.26 -7.71
C LEU A 86 15.90 -4.78 -7.96
N PRO A 87 16.62 -4.11 -8.87
CA PRO A 87 16.23 -2.77 -9.31
C PRO A 87 14.86 -2.84 -10.00
N PRO A 88 14.01 -1.80 -9.87
CA PRO A 88 12.77 -1.72 -10.62
C PRO A 88 13.04 -1.79 -12.13
N THR A 89 12.33 -2.67 -12.82
CA THR A 89 12.53 -2.88 -14.26
C THR A 89 11.81 -1.79 -15.05
N GLY A 90 12.49 -1.26 -16.08
CA GLY A 90 11.87 -0.34 -17.03
C GLY A 90 10.83 -1.02 -17.94
N PRO A 91 10.31 -0.29 -18.93
CA PRO A 91 9.32 -0.80 -19.87
C PRO A 91 9.90 -1.93 -20.72
N VAL A 92 9.14 -3.01 -20.90
CA VAL A 92 9.58 -4.22 -21.63
C VAL A 92 9.64 -3.96 -23.14
N ARG A 93 8.83 -3.02 -23.64
CA ARG A 93 8.79 -2.58 -25.03
C ARG A 93 8.69 -1.05 -25.11
N PRO A 94 9.11 -0.43 -26.22
CA PRO A 94 8.81 0.98 -26.46
C PRO A 94 7.31 1.25 -26.26
N ASP A 95 6.99 2.37 -25.62
CA ASP A 95 5.62 2.83 -25.31
C ASP A 95 4.78 1.87 -24.44
N SER A 96 5.40 0.86 -23.83
CA SER A 96 4.73 -0.01 -22.86
C SER A 96 4.74 0.58 -21.45
N TYR A 97 3.98 -0.04 -20.56
CA TYR A 97 3.91 0.37 -19.16
C TYR A 97 5.29 0.35 -18.49
N ASP A 98 5.65 1.46 -17.83
CA ASP A 98 6.91 1.61 -17.14
C ASP A 98 6.75 1.35 -15.63
N PHE A 99 7.12 0.13 -15.21
CA PHE A 99 7.07 -0.27 -13.81
C PHE A 99 8.08 0.50 -12.93
N SER A 100 9.18 0.98 -13.51
CA SER A 100 10.19 1.74 -12.78
C SER A 100 9.68 3.15 -12.45
N PHE A 101 8.94 3.76 -13.37
CA PHE A 101 8.24 5.03 -13.17
C PHE A 101 7.18 4.90 -12.06
N ASP A 102 6.31 3.89 -12.15
CA ASP A 102 5.29 3.65 -11.12
C ASP A 102 5.93 3.43 -9.73
N SER A 103 6.98 2.59 -9.67
CA SER A 103 7.70 2.32 -8.42
C SER A 103 8.33 3.58 -7.84
N TYR A 104 8.90 4.45 -8.68
CA TYR A 104 9.48 5.71 -8.25
C TYR A 104 8.45 6.62 -7.56
N PHE A 105 7.28 6.83 -8.18
CA PHE A 105 6.24 7.68 -7.57
C PHE A 105 5.50 7.00 -6.40
N ALA A 106 5.52 5.66 -6.34
CA ALA A 106 5.05 4.91 -5.17
C ALA A 106 6.03 4.90 -3.98
N GLY A 107 7.22 5.51 -4.12
CA GLY A 107 8.26 5.49 -3.10
C GLY A 107 8.99 4.14 -2.98
N ILE A 108 8.79 3.21 -3.92
CA ILE A 108 9.35 1.86 -3.88
C ILE A 108 10.68 1.87 -4.64
N GLY A 109 11.78 1.84 -3.89
CA GLY A 109 13.13 1.90 -4.45
C GLY A 109 13.66 0.55 -4.96
N GLY A 110 12.97 -0.56 -4.69
CA GLY A 110 13.40 -1.88 -5.11
C GLY A 110 12.34 -2.95 -4.89
N SER A 111 12.42 -4.02 -5.67
CA SER A 111 11.55 -5.19 -5.53
C SER A 111 12.38 -6.46 -5.34
N GLY A 112 11.78 -7.57 -4.92
CA GLY A 112 12.57 -8.78 -4.73
C GLY A 112 11.87 -9.89 -3.98
N PHE A 113 12.68 -10.77 -3.42
CA PHE A 113 12.18 -11.89 -2.65
C PHE A 113 13.12 -12.25 -1.51
N PHE A 114 12.54 -12.80 -0.44
CA PHE A 114 13.32 -13.39 0.63
C PHE A 114 13.90 -14.74 0.19
N LEU A 115 15.17 -14.97 0.53
CA LEU A 115 15.88 -16.23 0.31
C LEU A 115 15.51 -17.29 1.36
N GLY A 116 15.06 -16.83 2.54
CA GLY A 116 14.51 -17.68 3.61
C GLY A 116 13.26 -17.06 4.22
N ASN A 117 12.71 -17.66 5.28
CA ASN A 117 11.57 -17.06 5.96
C ASN A 117 12.04 -15.86 6.81
N PRO A 118 11.41 -14.68 6.69
CA PRO A 118 11.72 -13.55 7.55
C PRO A 118 11.36 -13.89 9.01
N LYS A 119 12.12 -13.31 9.94
CA LYS A 119 11.90 -13.44 11.39
C LYS A 119 11.29 -12.15 11.93
N LEU A 120 10.34 -12.28 12.84
CA LEU A 120 9.81 -11.16 13.60
C LEU A 120 10.87 -10.68 14.59
N VAL A 121 11.07 -9.37 14.66
CA VAL A 121 11.91 -8.72 15.66
C VAL A 121 10.97 -8.07 16.67
N VAL A 122 11.03 -8.52 17.92
CA VAL A 122 10.26 -7.93 19.01
C VAL A 122 10.90 -6.59 19.36
N THR A 123 10.14 -5.51 19.20
CA THR A 123 10.52 -4.14 19.54
C THR A 123 9.38 -3.53 20.34
N ASP A 124 9.70 -2.71 21.33
CA ASP A 124 8.70 -1.89 22.01
C ASP A 124 8.10 -0.89 21.02
N ASP A 125 6.76 -0.82 20.97
CA ASP A 125 5.98 0.06 20.09
C ASP A 125 6.32 1.56 20.24
N GLY A 126 7.08 1.94 21.27
CA GLY A 126 7.52 3.30 21.56
C GLY A 126 8.41 3.92 20.48
N ASP A 127 9.12 3.12 19.69
CA ASP A 127 10.02 3.61 18.62
C ASP A 127 9.32 3.83 17.27
N MET A 128 7.99 3.65 17.19
CA MET A 128 7.26 3.83 15.94
C MET A 128 6.85 5.30 15.72
N PRO A 129 7.20 5.92 14.57
CA PRO A 129 6.70 7.25 14.23
C PRO A 129 5.17 7.30 14.23
N LEU A 130 4.58 8.41 14.71
CA LEU A 130 3.12 8.54 14.82
C LEU A 130 2.39 8.30 13.49
N SER A 131 2.97 8.78 12.37
CA SER A 131 2.44 8.54 11.03
C SER A 131 2.40 7.04 10.67
N ALA A 132 3.48 6.32 10.97
CA ALA A 132 3.57 4.88 10.75
C ALA A 132 2.61 4.09 11.66
N ARG A 133 2.34 4.59 12.88
CA ARG A 133 1.34 4.02 13.79
C ARG A 133 -0.08 4.19 13.26
N ILE A 134 -0.40 5.37 12.75
CA ILE A 134 -1.73 5.63 12.16
C ILE A 134 -1.89 4.77 10.90
N SER A 135 -0.91 4.74 10.00
CA SER A 135 -1.01 3.96 8.76
C SER A 135 -1.11 2.46 9.03
N SER A 136 -0.34 1.92 9.97
CA SER A 136 -0.44 0.51 10.36
C SER A 136 -1.79 0.19 11.03
N SER A 137 -2.31 1.08 11.86
CA SER A 137 -3.64 0.91 12.48
C SER A 137 -4.76 0.89 11.44
N VAL A 138 -4.69 1.77 10.44
CA VAL A 138 -5.65 1.79 9.32
C VAL A 138 -5.55 0.50 8.51
N GLU A 139 -4.34 0.02 8.24
CA GLU A 139 -4.16 -1.22 7.47
C GLU A 139 -4.61 -2.46 8.24
N ASN A 140 -4.33 -2.52 9.54
CA ASN A 140 -4.83 -3.60 10.39
C ASN A 140 -6.36 -3.57 10.51
N ALA A 141 -6.97 -2.39 10.58
CA ALA A 141 -8.43 -2.25 10.55
C ALA A 141 -9.01 -2.70 9.19
N ARG A 142 -8.35 -2.37 8.08
CA ARG A 142 -8.72 -2.81 6.74
C ARG A 142 -8.74 -4.33 6.63
N GLU A 143 -7.67 -4.99 7.07
CA GLU A 143 -7.59 -6.45 7.03
C GLU A 143 -8.58 -7.10 8.00
N GLY A 144 -8.81 -6.51 9.18
CA GLY A 144 -9.83 -6.98 10.12
C GLY A 144 -11.25 -6.94 9.54
N ILE A 145 -11.59 -5.90 8.77
CA ILE A 145 -12.87 -5.82 8.04
C ILE A 145 -12.91 -6.87 6.92
N ALA A 146 -11.81 -7.05 6.17
CA ALA A 146 -11.72 -8.07 5.13
C ALA A 146 -11.97 -9.48 5.71
N ASP A 147 -11.31 -9.82 6.82
CA ASP A 147 -11.48 -11.09 7.50
C ASP A 147 -12.89 -11.28 8.05
N HIS A 148 -13.53 -10.23 8.57
CA HIS A 148 -14.92 -10.28 8.99
C HIS A 148 -15.87 -10.57 7.82
N ILE A 149 -15.66 -9.93 6.66
CA ILE A 149 -16.45 -10.17 5.45
C ILE A 149 -16.27 -11.62 4.98
N ARG A 150 -15.02 -12.10 4.91
CA ARG A 150 -14.69 -13.49 4.54
C ARG A 150 -15.35 -14.49 5.47
N ALA A 151 -15.31 -14.26 6.79
CA ALA A 151 -15.93 -15.14 7.76
C ALA A 151 -17.46 -15.15 7.67
N SER A 152 -18.08 -14.03 7.29
CA SER A 152 -19.53 -13.88 7.23
C SER A 152 -20.15 -14.41 5.94
N VAL A 153 -19.50 -14.14 4.80
CA VAL A 153 -20.00 -14.53 3.47
C VAL A 153 -19.41 -15.86 3.00
N GLY A 154 -18.10 -16.06 3.22
CA GLY A 154 -17.36 -17.21 2.72
C GLY A 154 -17.16 -17.22 1.19
N GLY A 155 -16.35 -18.17 0.73
CA GLY A 155 -16.17 -18.46 -0.70
C GLY A 155 -15.53 -17.34 -1.52
N ALA A 156 -15.75 -17.39 -2.84
CA ALA A 156 -15.24 -16.39 -3.78
C ALA A 156 -16.01 -15.06 -3.67
N GLU A 157 -17.29 -15.13 -3.31
CA GLU A 157 -18.17 -13.98 -3.10
C GLU A 157 -17.69 -13.10 -1.95
N GLY A 158 -17.22 -13.70 -0.86
CA GLY A 158 -16.60 -12.99 0.25
C GLY A 158 -15.33 -12.24 -0.15
N GLU A 159 -14.50 -12.83 -1.00
CA GLU A 159 -13.28 -12.19 -1.53
C GLU A 159 -13.61 -11.05 -2.49
N ILE A 160 -14.64 -11.19 -3.33
CA ILE A 160 -15.14 -10.10 -4.18
C ILE A 160 -15.71 -8.96 -3.31
N ALA A 161 -16.48 -9.28 -2.27
CA ALA A 161 -17.02 -8.28 -1.35
C ALA A 161 -15.91 -7.55 -0.58
N ALA A 162 -14.90 -8.26 -0.08
CA ALA A 162 -13.72 -7.66 0.56
C ALA A 162 -12.96 -6.75 -0.42
N ALA A 163 -12.80 -7.18 -1.67
CA ALA A 163 -12.18 -6.37 -2.71
C ALA A 163 -12.95 -5.06 -3.00
N LEU A 164 -14.28 -5.10 -3.00
CA LEU A 164 -15.12 -3.93 -3.28
C LEU A 164 -15.21 -2.96 -2.09
N ILE A 165 -15.29 -3.48 -0.86
CA ILE A 165 -15.52 -2.67 0.34
C ILE A 165 -14.21 -2.09 0.86
N VAL A 166 -13.17 -2.92 0.97
CA VAL A 166 -11.89 -2.56 1.61
C VAL A 166 -10.68 -2.63 0.68
N GLY A 167 -10.86 -3.03 -0.58
CA GLY A 167 -9.81 -3.00 -1.60
C GLY A 167 -8.88 -4.23 -1.60
N VAL A 168 -9.16 -5.24 -0.78
CA VAL A 168 -8.31 -6.44 -0.64
C VAL A 168 -8.68 -7.48 -1.69
N ARG A 169 -7.80 -7.69 -2.70
CA ARG A 169 -8.08 -8.58 -3.86
C ARG A 169 -7.42 -9.95 -3.80
N ALA A 170 -6.49 -10.11 -2.88
CA ALA A 170 -5.58 -11.23 -2.74
C ALA A 170 -6.19 -12.63 -2.81
N GLY A 171 -7.46 -12.80 -2.40
CA GLY A 171 -8.10 -14.11 -2.31
C GLY A 171 -9.05 -14.47 -3.44
N ILE A 172 -9.28 -13.60 -4.45
CA ILE A 172 -10.20 -13.94 -5.56
C ILE A 172 -9.57 -15.06 -6.41
N PRO A 173 -10.26 -16.20 -6.62
CA PRO A 173 -9.73 -17.30 -7.44
C PRO A 173 -9.47 -16.93 -8.92
N ASP A 174 -8.47 -17.57 -9.54
CA ASP A 174 -8.04 -17.29 -10.91
C ASP A 174 -9.13 -17.54 -11.96
N ASP A 175 -9.93 -18.58 -11.77
CA ASP A 175 -11.05 -18.93 -12.65
C ASP A 175 -12.13 -17.85 -12.62
N ILE A 176 -12.39 -17.26 -11.46
CA ILE A 176 -13.29 -16.12 -11.29
C ILE A 176 -12.71 -14.86 -11.93
N ASN A 177 -11.42 -14.57 -11.68
CA ASN A 177 -10.72 -13.44 -12.29
C ASN A 177 -10.75 -13.55 -13.83
N GLU A 178 -10.58 -14.75 -14.38
CA GLU A 178 -10.63 -15.02 -15.81
C GLU A 178 -12.06 -14.91 -16.37
N ALA A 179 -13.06 -15.45 -15.67
CA ALA A 179 -14.46 -15.29 -16.05
C ALA A 179 -14.86 -13.80 -16.10
N MET A 180 -14.40 -13.00 -15.13
CA MET A 180 -14.64 -11.55 -15.10
C MET A 180 -13.92 -10.80 -16.22
N ARG A 181 -12.72 -11.23 -16.60
CA ARG A 181 -12.01 -10.68 -17.78
C ARG A 181 -12.77 -10.98 -19.06
N ARG A 182 -13.23 -12.23 -19.23
CA ARG A 182 -13.97 -12.67 -20.42
C ARG A 182 -15.32 -11.99 -20.58
N THR A 183 -16.01 -11.75 -19.47
CA THR A 183 -17.30 -11.03 -19.44
C THR A 183 -17.14 -9.51 -19.44
N GLY A 184 -15.89 -9.01 -19.39
CA GLY A 184 -15.57 -7.59 -19.44
C GLY A 184 -15.82 -6.83 -18.12
N ILE A 185 -16.25 -7.49 -17.04
CA ILE A 185 -16.60 -6.85 -15.75
C ILE A 185 -15.41 -6.73 -14.79
N TYR A 186 -14.23 -7.22 -15.15
CA TYR A 186 -13.03 -7.14 -14.31
C TYR A 186 -12.68 -5.71 -13.86
N HIS A 187 -13.03 -4.71 -14.66
CA HIS A 187 -12.81 -3.30 -14.33
C HIS A 187 -13.63 -2.79 -13.14
N ILE A 188 -14.71 -3.48 -12.72
CA ILE A 188 -15.56 -3.08 -11.59
C ILE A 188 -14.85 -3.37 -10.25
N ILE A 189 -14.06 -4.44 -10.20
CA ILE A 189 -13.21 -4.77 -9.05
C ILE A 189 -12.00 -3.84 -8.98
N SER A 190 -11.60 -3.25 -10.10
CA SER A 190 -10.69 -2.14 -10.08
C SER A 190 -11.39 -0.93 -9.48
N ILE A 191 -10.97 -0.50 -8.28
CA ILE A 191 -11.47 0.70 -7.58
C ILE A 191 -11.81 1.77 -8.63
N SER A 192 -13.10 1.91 -8.91
CA SER A 192 -13.54 2.80 -9.98
C SER A 192 -13.46 4.24 -9.48
N GLY A 193 -13.31 5.21 -10.39
CA GLY A 193 -13.34 6.63 -10.02
C GLY A 193 -14.62 7.02 -9.26
N LEU A 194 -15.70 6.25 -9.42
CA LEU A 194 -16.94 6.40 -8.66
C LEU A 194 -16.78 6.04 -7.17
N HIS A 195 -16.03 4.99 -6.82
CA HIS A 195 -15.77 4.65 -5.41
C HIS A 195 -15.01 5.78 -4.71
N MET A 196 -13.98 6.32 -5.38
CA MET A 196 -13.22 7.46 -4.86
C MET A 196 -14.08 8.72 -4.76
N ALA A 197 -14.95 8.98 -5.75
CA ALA A 197 -15.89 10.09 -5.69
C ALA A 197 -16.91 9.95 -4.55
N LEU A 198 -17.41 8.74 -4.28
CA LEU A 198 -18.34 8.46 -3.19
C LEU A 198 -17.67 8.63 -1.83
N VAL A 199 -16.44 8.14 -1.66
CA VAL A 199 -15.64 8.35 -0.43
C VAL A 199 -15.39 9.83 -0.20
N ALA A 200 -14.88 10.56 -1.19
CA ALA A 200 -14.63 12.00 -1.10
C ALA A 200 -15.92 12.77 -0.79
N GLY A 201 -17.04 12.44 -1.44
CA GLY A 201 -18.35 13.03 -1.18
C GLY A 201 -18.85 12.77 0.24
N THR A 202 -18.66 11.55 0.75
CA THR A 202 -19.05 11.16 2.11
C THR A 202 -18.21 11.89 3.16
N ILE A 203 -16.89 11.95 2.99
CA ILE A 203 -15.98 12.69 3.89
C ILE A 203 -16.33 14.19 3.87
N MET A 204 -16.54 14.76 2.69
CA MET A 204 -16.95 16.16 2.56
C MET A 204 -18.30 16.43 3.26
N GLY A 205 -19.26 15.51 3.12
CA GLY A 205 -20.56 15.58 3.79
C GLY A 205 -20.44 15.50 5.31
N LEU A 206 -19.69 14.51 5.82
CA LEU A 206 -19.47 14.30 7.25
C LEU A 206 -18.72 15.47 7.89
N LEU A 207 -17.61 15.92 7.30
CA LEU A 207 -16.87 17.07 7.80
C LEU A 207 -17.73 18.32 7.80
N ARG A 208 -18.51 18.55 6.74
CA ARG A 208 -19.43 19.68 6.70
C ARG A 208 -20.52 19.58 7.77
N GLY A 209 -21.08 18.40 7.99
CA GLY A 209 -22.05 18.14 9.05
C GLY A 209 -21.44 18.38 10.44
N ALA A 210 -20.23 17.89 10.68
CA ALA A 210 -19.49 18.09 11.92
C ALA A 210 -19.20 19.58 12.17
N PHE A 211 -18.76 20.32 11.15
CA PHE A 211 -18.56 21.76 11.27
C PHE A 211 -19.86 22.53 11.52
N ALA A 212 -20.99 22.06 10.97
CA ALA A 212 -22.30 22.67 11.21
C ALA A 212 -22.74 22.60 12.69
N LEU A 213 -22.20 21.66 13.48
CA LEU A 213 -22.41 21.60 14.93
C LEU A 213 -21.70 22.74 15.69
N PHE A 214 -20.82 23.50 15.04
CA PHE A 214 -20.10 24.64 15.60
C PHE A 214 -20.44 25.93 14.82
N PRO A 215 -21.55 26.62 15.16
CA PRO A 215 -22.05 27.76 14.39
C PRO A 215 -21.05 28.91 14.26
N ASP A 216 -20.32 29.21 15.32
CA ASP A 216 -19.32 30.28 15.35
C ASP A 216 -18.15 30.04 14.37
N PHE A 217 -17.73 28.79 14.21
CA PHE A 217 -16.68 28.42 13.28
C PHE A 217 -17.19 28.42 11.84
N SER A 218 -18.36 27.83 11.62
CA SER A 218 -18.96 27.69 10.29
C SER A 218 -19.34 29.02 9.62
N ALA A 219 -19.73 30.03 10.41
CA ALA A 219 -20.09 31.34 9.88
C ALA A 219 -18.86 32.19 9.49
N ARG A 220 -17.70 31.95 10.12
CA ARG A 220 -16.50 32.79 9.96
C ARG A 220 -15.44 32.20 9.03
N ARG A 221 -15.58 30.92 8.67
CA ARG A 221 -14.55 30.17 7.92
C ARG A 221 -15.15 29.50 6.68
N PRO A 222 -14.39 29.37 5.58
CA PRO A 222 -14.86 28.72 4.36
C PRO A 222 -14.86 27.19 4.50
N VAL A 223 -15.80 26.66 5.29
CA VAL A 223 -15.96 25.23 5.61
C VAL A 223 -15.93 24.34 4.38
N LYS A 224 -16.57 24.77 3.29
CA LYS A 224 -16.57 24.04 2.01
C LYS A 224 -15.16 23.82 1.46
N LYS A 225 -14.26 24.82 1.59
CA LYS A 225 -12.88 24.74 1.09
C LYS A 225 -12.05 23.78 1.96
N TYR A 226 -12.24 23.79 3.27
CA TYR A 226 -11.55 22.88 4.17
C TYR A 226 -12.02 21.43 4.03
N ALA A 227 -13.33 21.21 3.90
CA ALA A 227 -13.89 19.89 3.65
C ALA A 227 -13.44 19.34 2.29
N ALA A 228 -13.44 20.17 1.24
CA ALA A 228 -12.94 19.77 -0.08
C ALA A 228 -11.42 19.49 -0.07
N ALA A 229 -10.63 20.31 0.65
CA ALA A 229 -9.19 20.06 0.79
C ALA A 229 -8.92 18.76 1.55
N ALA A 230 -9.60 18.51 2.67
CA ALA A 230 -9.47 17.27 3.43
C ALA A 230 -9.88 16.04 2.60
N ALA A 231 -10.97 16.14 1.83
CA ALA A 231 -11.42 15.07 0.92
C ALA A 231 -10.49 14.84 -0.28
N LEU A 232 -9.64 15.81 -0.65
CA LEU A 232 -8.64 15.63 -1.69
C LEU A 232 -7.42 14.84 -1.21
N PHE A 233 -7.16 14.85 0.11
CA PHE A 233 -6.02 14.16 0.73
C PHE A 233 -6.41 12.82 1.38
N SER A 234 -7.68 12.40 1.29
CA SER A 234 -8.17 11.12 1.80
C SER A 234 -7.94 9.96 0.84
#